data_AF-A0A1I5EN11-F1
#
_entry.id   AF-A0A1I5EN11-F1
#
_cell.length_a   1.000
_cell.length_b   1.000
_cell.length_c   1.000
_cell.angle_alpha   90.00
_cell.angle_beta   90.00
_cell.angle_gamma   90.00
#
_symmetry.space_group_name_H-M   'P 1'
#
loop_
_entity.id
_entity.type
_entity.pdbx_description
1 polymer ?
#
loop_
_entity_poly.entity_id
_entity_poly.type
_entity_poly.pdbx_seq_one_letter_code
_entity_poly.pdbx_strand_id
1 'polypeptide(L)'
;MFGLTPEMLLAEVADDIEKLNGRPDSIGRCLAALDRYLETRDEVDRCALRDAYLAIPEHRRHYSLGDMDNKDRPLVYLCTDIGEAPVGGWFEDGVVSEAMREWALQYFADRDRERTEYDSKRPADDPPEPVGGTIHFGGRVFPKGWPEDVGIDALQNDYPAPIEVGDVVYPSVTHAYWALSTVDSGVRERIRLAERPYDARKMAEEAPRVANWAQARTAVMAGLLRAKYDQHPRLAEVLLGTGDSPLGYGGVDSDHWVTHGETGRNWVGRLLELIRSELQARRSGIALP
;
A
#
# COMPACT_ATOMS: atom_id res chain seq x y z
N MET A 1 -24.61 5.98 36.51
CA MET A 1 -24.67 7.27 35.81
C MET A 1 -23.86 7.11 34.53
N PHE A 2 -24.50 6.65 33.44
CA PHE A 2 -23.81 6.34 32.19
C PHE A 2 -23.87 7.57 31.29
N GLY A 3 -22.86 8.43 31.36
CA GLY A 3 -22.75 9.61 30.51
C GLY A 3 -21.34 10.18 30.59
N LEU A 4 -20.79 10.54 29.44
CA LEU A 4 -19.51 11.24 29.30
C LEU A 4 -19.58 12.56 30.09
N THR A 5 -18.70 12.79 31.05
CA THR A 5 -18.68 14.07 31.78
C THR A 5 -17.98 15.15 30.96
N PRO A 6 -18.21 16.45 31.25
CA PRO A 6 -17.48 17.53 30.60
C PRO A 6 -15.96 17.40 30.73
N GLU A 7 -15.47 16.91 31.88
CA GLU A 7 -14.04 16.69 32.14
C GLU A 7 -13.49 15.59 31.25
N MET A 8 -14.24 14.50 31.06
CA MET A 8 -13.86 13.42 30.15
C MET A 8 -13.77 13.93 28.70
N LEU A 9 -14.76 14.72 28.25
CA LEU A 9 -14.73 15.32 26.91
C LEU A 9 -13.53 16.26 26.71
N LEU A 10 -13.23 17.11 27.70
CA LEU A 10 -12.08 18.01 27.63
C LEU A 10 -10.76 17.24 27.51
N ALA A 11 -10.64 16.12 28.22
CA ALA A 11 -9.46 15.27 28.14
C ALA A 11 -9.35 14.55 26.78
N GLU A 12 -10.48 14.14 26.17
CA GLU A 12 -10.47 13.62 24.80
C GLU A 12 -10.00 14.66 23.78
N VAL A 13 -10.51 15.89 23.88
CA VAL A 13 -10.12 16.99 22.98
C VAL A 13 -8.62 17.31 23.14
N ALA A 14 -8.09 17.26 24.36
CA ALA A 14 -6.67 17.45 24.60
C ALA A 14 -5.83 16.36 23.89
N ASP A 15 -6.26 15.10 23.96
CA ASP A 15 -5.59 14.00 23.24
C ASP A 15 -5.65 14.17 21.72
N ASP A 16 -6.78 14.64 21.18
CA ASP A 16 -6.93 14.90 19.75
C ASP A 16 -6.02 16.06 19.29
N ILE A 17 -5.85 17.09 20.12
CA ILE A 17 -4.89 18.18 19.87
C ILE A 17 -3.45 17.64 19.84
N GLU A 18 -3.07 16.76 20.76
CA GLU A 18 -1.73 16.16 20.74
C GLU A 18 -1.50 15.33 19.47
N LYS A 19 -2.47 14.50 19.09
CA LYS A 19 -2.43 13.72 17.83
C LYS A 19 -2.26 14.59 16.60
N LEU A 20 -3.03 15.68 16.50
CA LEU A 20 -2.94 16.62 15.37
C LEU A 20 -1.58 17.32 15.30
N ASN A 21 -0.88 17.44 16.43
CA ASN A 21 0.47 17.99 16.51
C ASN A 21 1.58 16.92 16.37
N GLY A 22 1.24 15.66 16.07
CA GLY A 22 2.21 14.57 15.96
C GLY A 22 2.87 14.18 17.29
N ARG A 23 2.24 14.49 18.42
CA ARG A 23 2.70 14.15 19.77
C ARG A 23 1.88 12.99 20.35
N PRO A 24 2.45 12.19 21.27
CA PRO A 24 1.72 11.08 21.88
C PRO A 24 0.54 11.59 22.72
N ASP A 25 -0.62 10.95 22.58
CA ASP A 25 -1.79 11.17 23.43
C ASP A 25 -1.58 10.57 24.84
N SER A 26 -2.58 10.69 25.72
CA SER A 26 -2.51 10.17 27.08
C SER A 26 -2.18 8.67 27.15
N ILE A 27 -2.76 7.86 26.26
CA ILE A 27 -2.47 6.42 26.14
C ILE A 27 -1.02 6.22 25.69
N GLY A 28 -0.58 6.90 24.64
CA GLY A 28 0.80 6.81 24.15
C GLY A 28 1.83 7.18 25.22
N ARG A 29 1.56 8.22 26.02
CA ARG A 29 2.42 8.60 27.15
C ARG A 29 2.45 7.54 28.26
N CYS A 30 1.31 6.92 28.55
CA CYS A 30 1.21 5.82 29.51
C CYS A 30 2.00 4.59 29.05
N LEU A 31 1.89 4.21 27.77
CA LEU A 31 2.67 3.10 27.22
C LEU A 31 4.18 3.39 27.22
N ALA A 32 4.60 4.62 26.92
CA ALA A 32 6.01 5.00 27.05
C ALA A 32 6.52 5.00 28.51
N ALA A 33 5.66 5.26 29.49
CA ALA A 33 6.00 5.11 30.91
C ALA A 33 6.05 3.62 31.31
N LEU A 34 5.19 2.80 30.73
CA LEU A 34 5.21 1.35 30.91
C LEU A 34 6.52 0.77 30.40
N ASP A 35 6.93 1.10 29.17
CA ASP A 35 8.18 0.60 28.58
C ASP A 35 9.38 0.91 29.49
N ARG A 36 9.49 2.16 29.98
CA ARG A 36 10.52 2.54 30.95
C ARG A 36 10.46 1.71 32.23
N TYR A 37 9.28 1.53 32.81
CA TYR A 37 9.13 0.70 34.01
C TYR A 37 9.46 -0.78 33.75
N LEU A 38 9.12 -1.33 32.58
CA LEU A 38 9.45 -2.70 32.22
C LEU A 38 10.96 -2.91 32.04
N GLU A 39 11.69 -1.87 31.60
CA GLU A 39 13.14 -1.87 31.48
C GLU A 39 13.85 -1.72 32.84
N THR A 40 13.45 -0.73 33.66
CA THR A 40 14.17 -0.36 34.88
C THR A 40 13.74 -1.18 36.09
N ARG A 41 12.45 -1.53 36.17
CA ARG A 41 11.80 -2.11 37.36
C ARG A 41 11.88 -1.21 38.59
N ASP A 42 12.15 0.07 38.39
CA ASP A 42 12.34 1.02 39.48
C ASP A 42 11.01 1.60 39.97
N GLU A 43 10.94 1.84 41.27
CA GLU A 43 9.75 2.37 41.92
C GLU A 43 9.37 3.78 41.43
N VAL A 44 10.39 4.59 41.06
CA VAL A 44 10.17 5.92 40.48
C VAL A 44 9.44 5.83 39.13
N ASP A 45 9.83 4.88 38.28
CA ASP A 45 9.17 4.68 36.98
C ASP A 45 7.80 4.03 37.15
N ARG A 46 7.60 3.18 38.17
CA ARG A 46 6.28 2.63 38.51
C ARG A 46 5.30 3.74 38.93
N CYS A 47 5.75 4.69 39.76
CA CYS A 47 4.95 5.86 40.13
C CYS A 47 4.65 6.74 38.91
N ALA A 48 5.63 6.95 38.03
CA ALA A 48 5.41 7.68 36.78
C ALA A 48 4.41 6.97 35.85
N LEU A 49 4.43 5.65 35.80
CA LEU A 49 3.44 4.83 35.08
C LEU A 49 2.04 5.00 35.71
N ARG A 50 1.93 4.94 37.04
CA ARG A 50 0.66 5.19 37.76
C ARG A 50 0.07 6.55 37.42
N ASP A 51 0.88 7.61 37.47
CA ASP A 51 0.45 8.96 37.14
C ASP A 51 0.00 9.08 35.69
N ALA A 52 0.75 8.48 34.76
CA ALA A 52 0.40 8.47 33.34
C ALA A 52 -0.89 7.69 33.06
N TYR A 53 -1.11 6.56 33.73
CA TYR A 53 -2.35 5.77 33.62
C TYR A 53 -3.57 6.56 34.14
N LEU A 54 -3.44 7.22 35.28
CA LEU A 54 -4.52 8.04 35.86
C LEU A 54 -4.79 9.31 35.03
N ALA A 55 -3.82 9.80 34.25
CA ALA A 55 -4.02 10.90 33.31
C ALA A 55 -4.85 10.50 32.07
N ILE A 56 -5.00 9.21 31.75
CA ILE A 56 -5.89 8.75 30.68
C ILE A 56 -7.35 9.02 31.09
N PRO A 57 -8.20 9.55 30.19
CA PRO A 57 -9.63 9.68 30.45
C PRO A 57 -10.23 8.35 30.94
N GLU A 58 -11.02 8.39 32.01
CA GLU A 58 -11.46 7.18 32.74
C GLU A 58 -12.13 6.14 31.83
N HIS A 59 -12.99 6.57 30.90
CA HIS A 59 -13.67 5.69 29.95
C HIS A 59 -12.78 5.12 28.85
N ARG A 60 -11.58 5.68 28.66
CA ARG A 60 -10.58 5.21 27.68
C ARG A 60 -9.54 4.27 28.28
N ARG A 61 -9.31 4.32 29.60
CA ARG A 61 -8.33 3.46 30.31
C ARG A 61 -8.50 1.99 29.97
N HIS A 62 -9.74 1.52 29.98
CA HIS A 62 -10.11 0.13 29.68
C HIS A 62 -9.61 -0.39 28.32
N TYR A 63 -9.36 0.51 27.36
CA TYR A 63 -8.93 0.17 26.00
C TYR A 63 -7.45 0.46 25.74
N SER A 64 -6.71 0.92 26.75
CA SER A 64 -5.31 1.38 26.62
C SER A 64 -4.35 0.35 26.04
N LEU A 65 -4.57 -0.95 26.28
CA LEU A 65 -3.75 -2.04 25.73
C LEU A 65 -4.25 -2.60 24.40
N GLY A 66 -5.49 -2.29 24.00
CA GLY A 66 -6.17 -2.91 22.86
C GLY A 66 -6.48 -4.41 23.03
N ASP A 67 -6.19 -5.00 24.20
CA ASP A 67 -6.54 -6.38 24.55
C ASP A 67 -8.01 -6.43 24.97
N MET A 68 -8.79 -7.33 24.37
CA MET A 68 -10.21 -7.52 24.69
C MET A 68 -10.46 -8.52 25.82
N ASP A 69 -9.48 -9.35 26.16
CA ASP A 69 -9.57 -10.38 27.19
C ASP A 69 -9.18 -9.79 28.55
N ASN A 70 -7.98 -9.20 28.65
CA ASN A 70 -7.47 -8.67 29.91
C ASN A 70 -7.65 -7.16 30.08
N LYS A 71 -7.97 -6.42 29.01
CA LYS A 71 -8.27 -4.99 29.06
C LYS A 71 -7.09 -4.20 29.65
N ASP A 72 -7.35 -3.37 30.66
CA ASP A 72 -6.34 -2.61 31.40
C ASP A 72 -5.90 -3.28 32.71
N ARG A 73 -6.39 -4.49 33.03
CA ARG A 73 -6.02 -5.21 34.26
C ARG A 73 -4.51 -5.31 34.47
N PRO A 74 -3.68 -5.66 33.47
CA PRO A 74 -2.24 -5.71 33.64
C PRO A 74 -1.66 -4.36 34.04
N LEU A 75 -2.07 -3.26 33.40
CA LEU A 75 -1.63 -1.91 33.75
C LEU A 75 -2.03 -1.54 35.18
N VAL A 76 -3.28 -1.82 35.56
CA VAL A 76 -3.78 -1.49 36.89
C VAL A 76 -2.99 -2.20 37.98
N TYR A 77 -2.65 -3.49 37.81
CA TYR A 77 -1.85 -4.22 38.81
C TYR A 77 -0.43 -3.66 38.95
N LEU A 78 0.17 -3.11 37.88
CA LEU A 78 1.47 -2.44 37.96
C LEU A 78 1.36 -1.06 38.62
N CYS A 79 0.29 -0.32 38.33
CA CYS A 79 0.03 1.01 38.87
C CYS A 79 -0.40 1.02 40.34
N THR A 80 -0.91 -0.10 40.86
CA THR A 80 -1.45 -0.20 42.23
C THR A 80 -0.38 -0.68 43.22
N ASP A 81 -0.37 -0.12 44.42
CA ASP A 81 0.53 -0.53 45.49
C ASP A 81 0.08 -1.89 46.07
N ILE A 82 1.03 -2.72 46.49
CA ILE A 82 0.70 -4.04 47.03
C ILE A 82 -0.08 -3.87 48.34
N GLY A 83 -1.19 -4.58 48.45
CA GLY A 83 -2.11 -4.48 49.60
C GLY A 83 -3.18 -3.40 49.46
N GLU A 84 -3.16 -2.61 48.38
CA GLU A 84 -4.21 -1.63 48.08
C GLU A 84 -5.26 -2.18 47.12
N ALA A 85 -6.45 -1.57 47.12
CA ALA A 85 -7.46 -1.82 46.10
C ALA A 85 -7.01 -1.28 44.73
N PRO A 86 -7.42 -1.90 43.61
CA PRO A 86 -7.08 -1.45 42.26
C PRO A 86 -7.33 0.04 42.05
N VAL A 87 -6.33 0.77 41.53
CA VAL A 87 -6.41 2.24 41.32
C VAL A 87 -7.40 2.65 40.22
N GLY A 88 -7.98 1.69 39.51
CA GLY A 88 -8.98 1.89 38.47
C GLY A 88 -9.35 0.59 37.77
N GLY A 89 -9.91 0.69 36.58
CA GLY A 89 -10.35 -0.45 35.78
C GLY A 89 -11.81 -0.83 36.02
N TRP A 90 -12.40 -1.54 35.06
CA TRP A 90 -13.81 -1.95 35.10
C TRP A 90 -13.94 -3.42 35.53
N PHE A 91 -13.43 -3.72 36.73
CA PHE A 91 -13.44 -5.05 37.34
C PHE A 91 -13.43 -4.93 38.88
N GLU A 92 -13.89 -5.97 39.58
CA GLU A 92 -14.05 -5.99 41.03
C GLU A 92 -13.10 -7.01 41.67
N ASP A 93 -11.80 -6.81 41.48
CA ASP A 93 -10.79 -7.65 42.14
C ASP A 93 -10.53 -7.19 43.58
N GLY A 94 -10.01 -8.11 44.41
CA GLY A 94 -9.54 -7.80 45.75
C GLY A 94 -8.27 -6.93 45.77
N VAL A 95 -7.60 -6.85 46.93
CA VAL A 95 -6.33 -6.12 47.04
C VAL A 95 -5.27 -6.68 46.10
N VAL A 96 -4.50 -5.79 45.48
CA VAL A 96 -3.43 -6.17 44.55
C VAL A 96 -2.32 -6.87 45.32
N SER A 97 -2.03 -8.11 44.93
CA SER A 97 -1.00 -8.96 45.54
C SER A 97 0.29 -8.97 44.71
N GLU A 98 1.39 -9.45 45.31
CA GLU A 98 2.64 -9.72 44.58
C GLU A 98 2.42 -10.65 43.38
N ALA A 99 1.59 -11.69 43.54
CA ALA A 99 1.27 -12.64 42.47
C ALA A 99 0.55 -11.97 41.28
N MET A 100 -0.35 -11.01 41.56
CA MET A 100 -1.02 -10.24 40.51
C MET A 100 -0.05 -9.32 39.75
N ARG A 101 0.89 -8.71 40.47
CA ARG A 101 1.94 -7.89 39.85
C ARG A 101 2.86 -8.74 38.98
N GLU A 102 3.32 -9.89 39.49
CA GLU A 102 4.15 -10.83 38.73
C GLU A 102 3.43 -11.33 37.48
N TRP A 103 2.15 -11.66 37.58
CA TRP A 103 1.33 -12.02 36.42
C TRP A 103 1.28 -10.90 35.37
N ALA A 104 1.10 -9.64 35.79
CA ALA A 104 1.11 -8.51 34.87
C ALA A 104 2.48 -8.32 34.19
N LEU A 105 3.58 -8.58 34.90
CA LEU A 105 4.92 -8.57 34.30
C LEU A 105 5.09 -9.66 33.25
N GLN A 106 4.65 -10.88 33.56
CA GLN A 106 4.68 -11.99 32.63
C GLN A 106 3.81 -11.73 31.40
N TYR A 107 2.62 -11.15 31.58
CA TYR A 107 1.73 -10.73 30.49
C TYR A 107 2.45 -9.84 29.47
N PHE A 108 3.18 -8.81 29.93
CA PHE A 108 3.91 -7.92 29.02
C PHE A 108 5.11 -8.61 28.35
N ALA A 109 5.84 -9.47 29.08
CA ALA A 109 6.93 -10.25 28.50
C ALA A 109 6.44 -11.23 27.42
N ASP A 110 5.29 -11.86 27.62
CA ASP A 110 4.67 -12.75 26.65
C ASP A 110 4.18 -11.99 25.42
N ARG A 111 3.54 -10.83 25.63
CA ARG A 111 3.09 -9.94 24.54
C ARG A 111 4.24 -9.47 23.66
N ASP A 112 5.39 -9.11 24.24
CA ASP A 112 6.57 -8.68 23.47
C ASP A 112 7.20 -9.83 22.68
N ARG A 113 7.22 -11.03 23.26
CA ARG A 113 7.66 -12.25 22.57
C ARG A 113 6.75 -12.58 21.39
N GLU A 114 5.43 -12.55 21.59
CA GLU A 114 4.44 -12.82 20.53
C GLU A 114 4.54 -11.79 19.40
N ARG A 115 4.69 -10.51 19.73
CA ARG A 115 4.95 -9.46 18.74
C ARG A 115 6.21 -9.74 17.94
N THR A 116 7.31 -10.09 18.61
CA THR A 116 8.59 -10.40 17.95
C THR A 116 8.46 -11.62 17.04
N GLU A 117 7.75 -12.66 17.48
CA GLU A 117 7.48 -13.85 16.67
C GLU A 117 6.64 -13.49 15.44
N TYR A 118 5.58 -12.70 15.62
CA TYR A 118 4.73 -12.23 14.54
C TYR A 118 5.48 -11.36 13.53
N ASP A 119 6.27 -10.40 13.99
CA ASP A 119 7.07 -9.52 13.14
C ASP A 119 8.15 -10.30 12.37
N SER A 120 8.58 -11.45 12.89
CA SER A 120 9.51 -12.36 12.23
C SER A 120 8.85 -13.35 11.26
N LYS A 121 7.51 -13.50 11.29
CA LYS A 121 6.79 -14.40 10.39
C LYS A 121 6.79 -13.80 8.99
N ARG A 122 7.43 -14.53 8.07
CA ARG A 122 7.35 -14.26 6.64
C ARG A 122 6.26 -15.14 6.02
N PRO A 123 5.38 -14.59 5.16
CA PRO A 123 4.55 -15.39 4.28
C PRO A 123 5.35 -16.49 3.59
N ALA A 124 4.73 -17.66 3.39
CA ALA A 124 5.41 -18.82 2.83
C ALA A 124 5.82 -18.65 1.37
N ASP A 125 5.18 -17.71 0.67
CA ASP A 125 5.37 -17.36 -0.73
C ASP A 125 6.22 -16.09 -0.93
N ASP A 126 6.69 -15.46 0.14
CA ASP A 126 7.61 -14.32 0.02
C ASP A 126 8.92 -14.75 -0.64
N PRO A 127 9.43 -13.97 -1.62
CA PRO A 127 10.72 -14.26 -2.23
C PRO A 127 11.84 -14.19 -1.17
N PRO A 128 12.87 -15.06 -1.25
CA PRO A 128 13.95 -15.06 -0.27
C PRO A 128 14.75 -13.75 -0.27
N GLU A 129 14.83 -13.09 -1.43
CA GLU A 129 15.48 -11.80 -1.63
C GLU A 129 14.47 -10.65 -1.50
N PRO A 130 14.90 -9.48 -0.98
CA PRO A 130 14.05 -8.30 -0.91
C PRO A 130 13.65 -7.84 -2.32
N VAL A 131 12.42 -7.36 -2.45
CA VAL A 131 11.91 -6.79 -3.70
C VAL A 131 12.78 -5.60 -4.12
N GLY A 132 13.16 -5.57 -5.39
CA GLY A 132 13.93 -4.46 -5.97
C GLY A 132 13.15 -3.13 -5.90
N GLY A 133 13.88 -2.01 -5.88
CA GLY A 133 13.27 -0.69 -5.93
C GLY A 133 12.47 -0.45 -7.23
N THR A 134 11.51 0.48 -7.19
CA THR A 134 10.67 0.79 -8.34
C THR A 134 11.48 1.21 -9.57
N ILE A 135 11.27 0.54 -10.69
CA ILE A 135 11.86 0.89 -11.99
C ILE A 135 10.95 1.89 -12.69
N HIS A 136 11.48 3.09 -12.95
CA HIS A 136 10.74 4.15 -13.61
C HIS A 136 11.14 4.29 -15.08
N PHE A 137 10.15 4.28 -15.97
CA PHE A 137 10.31 4.48 -17.42
C PHE A 137 9.01 5.07 -17.99
N GLY A 138 9.01 5.48 -19.26
CA GLY A 138 7.84 6.12 -19.86
C GLY A 138 7.86 7.64 -19.77
N GLY A 139 7.07 8.28 -20.65
CA GLY A 139 7.05 9.73 -20.82
C GLY A 139 8.26 10.30 -21.59
N ARG A 140 9.26 9.48 -21.94
CA ARG A 140 10.35 9.90 -22.82
C ARG A 140 9.88 9.91 -24.27
N VAL A 141 10.25 10.96 -24.98
CA VAL A 141 9.96 11.17 -26.40
C VAL A 141 11.29 11.23 -27.13
N PHE A 142 11.35 10.61 -28.31
CA PHE A 142 12.54 10.55 -29.15
C PHE A 142 12.29 11.23 -30.51
N PRO A 143 12.34 12.59 -30.59
CA PRO A 143 11.99 13.32 -31.81
C PRO A 143 12.88 13.00 -33.02
N LYS A 144 14.09 12.50 -32.78
CA LYS A 144 15.07 12.11 -33.81
C LYS A 144 15.04 10.60 -34.12
N GLY A 145 14.03 9.88 -33.63
CA GLY A 145 13.96 8.43 -33.69
C GLY A 145 14.55 7.75 -32.47
N TRP A 146 14.18 6.48 -32.29
CA TRP A 146 14.61 5.64 -31.17
C TRP A 146 16.10 5.31 -31.27
N PRO A 147 16.83 5.27 -30.14
CA PRO A 147 18.24 4.86 -30.14
C PRO A 147 18.40 3.38 -30.52
N GLU A 148 19.62 2.95 -30.86
CA GLU A 148 19.91 1.54 -31.15
C GLU A 148 19.76 0.66 -29.90
N ASP A 149 20.27 1.13 -28.76
CA ASP A 149 20.04 0.52 -27.45
C ASP A 149 18.99 1.32 -26.68
N VAL A 150 17.75 0.82 -26.73
CA VAL A 150 16.59 1.47 -26.12
C VAL A 150 16.42 1.05 -24.65
N GLY A 151 16.96 -0.10 -24.27
CA GLY A 151 16.79 -0.67 -22.93
C GLY A 151 15.32 -0.68 -22.47
N ILE A 152 15.08 -0.21 -21.25
CA ILE A 152 13.77 -0.21 -20.60
C ILE A 152 12.72 0.66 -21.31
N ASP A 153 13.14 1.68 -22.06
CA ASP A 153 12.21 2.58 -22.75
C ASP A 153 11.46 1.87 -23.91
N ALA A 154 11.93 0.68 -24.33
CA ALA A 154 11.25 -0.13 -25.35
C ALA A 154 9.90 -0.69 -24.84
N LEU A 155 9.69 -0.68 -23.51
CA LEU A 155 8.44 -1.09 -22.88
C LEU A 155 7.32 -0.05 -23.07
N GLN A 156 7.63 1.18 -23.49
CA GLN A 156 6.64 2.23 -23.73
C GLN A 156 5.57 1.83 -24.75
N ASN A 157 4.33 2.32 -24.56
CA ASN A 157 3.23 2.07 -25.49
C ASN A 157 3.43 2.73 -26.86
N ASP A 158 4.25 3.78 -26.88
CA ASP A 158 4.63 4.54 -28.08
C ASP A 158 5.81 3.91 -28.84
N TYR A 159 6.47 2.90 -28.27
CA TYR A 159 7.56 2.19 -28.94
C TYR A 159 7.04 1.51 -30.22
N PRO A 160 7.71 1.67 -31.38
CA PRO A 160 7.27 1.18 -32.68
C PRO A 160 7.48 -0.33 -32.79
N ALA A 161 6.68 -1.08 -32.06
CA ALA A 161 6.53 -2.52 -32.15
C ALA A 161 5.16 -2.82 -32.77
N PRO A 162 5.10 -3.10 -34.09
CA PRO A 162 3.83 -3.33 -34.77
C PRO A 162 3.09 -4.52 -34.14
N ILE A 163 1.80 -4.36 -33.84
CA ILE A 163 0.97 -5.41 -33.27
C ILE A 163 -0.22 -5.70 -34.17
N GLU A 164 -0.50 -6.99 -34.36
CA GLU A 164 -1.70 -7.47 -35.01
C GLU A 164 -2.83 -7.62 -33.99
N VAL A 165 -3.98 -6.99 -34.26
CA VAL A 165 -5.18 -7.00 -33.42
C VAL A 165 -6.38 -7.30 -34.30
N GLY A 166 -6.92 -8.52 -34.19
CA GLY A 166 -7.80 -9.05 -35.23
C GLY A 166 -7.02 -9.17 -36.54
N ASP A 167 -7.58 -8.73 -37.66
CA ASP A 167 -6.91 -8.74 -38.97
C ASP A 167 -6.19 -7.42 -39.30
N VAL A 168 -5.94 -6.56 -38.30
CA VAL A 168 -5.39 -5.21 -38.49
C VAL A 168 -4.05 -5.06 -37.78
N VAL A 169 -3.04 -4.62 -38.51
CA VAL A 169 -1.73 -4.27 -37.95
C VAL A 169 -1.67 -2.78 -37.60
N TYR A 170 -1.33 -2.51 -36.34
CA TYR A 170 -1.12 -1.17 -35.80
C TYR A 170 0.38 -0.92 -35.54
N PRO A 171 0.92 0.28 -35.84
CA PRO A 171 2.35 0.57 -35.65
C PRO A 171 2.84 0.49 -34.19
N SER A 172 1.95 0.73 -33.23
CA SER A 172 2.24 0.60 -31.79
C SER A 172 0.97 0.36 -30.98
N VAL A 173 1.12 0.04 -29.69
CA VAL A 173 0.01 -0.09 -28.73
C VAL A 173 -0.82 1.20 -28.68
N THR A 174 -0.18 2.37 -28.71
CA THR A 174 -0.89 3.66 -28.70
C THR A 174 -1.80 3.84 -29.92
N HIS A 175 -1.36 3.43 -31.12
CA HIS A 175 -2.19 3.48 -32.32
C HIS A 175 -3.41 2.55 -32.19
N ALA A 176 -3.19 1.31 -31.75
CA ALA A 176 -4.28 0.36 -31.55
C ALA A 176 -5.29 0.85 -30.50
N TYR A 177 -4.81 1.31 -29.34
CA TYR A 177 -5.65 1.78 -28.24
C TYR A 177 -6.56 2.94 -28.67
N TRP A 178 -6.00 3.95 -29.34
CA TRP A 178 -6.78 5.10 -29.78
C TRP A 178 -7.72 4.77 -30.94
N ALA A 179 -7.34 3.89 -31.86
CA ALA A 179 -8.24 3.41 -32.91
C ALA A 179 -9.44 2.64 -32.31
N LEU A 180 -9.20 1.72 -31.38
CA LEU A 180 -10.27 0.96 -30.73
C LEU A 180 -11.17 1.82 -29.84
N SER A 181 -10.70 3.00 -29.42
CA SER A 181 -11.46 3.90 -28.54
C SER A 181 -12.63 4.62 -29.22
N THR A 182 -12.69 4.66 -30.55
CA THR A 182 -13.70 5.41 -31.32
C THR A 182 -14.59 4.49 -32.14
N VAL A 183 -15.83 4.90 -32.42
CA VAL A 183 -16.76 4.18 -33.32
C VAL A 183 -16.61 4.59 -34.79
N ASP A 184 -15.92 5.70 -35.07
CA ASP A 184 -15.77 6.24 -36.43
C ASP A 184 -14.67 5.49 -37.20
N SER A 185 -15.06 4.70 -38.21
CA SER A 185 -14.13 3.92 -39.02
C SER A 185 -13.15 4.78 -39.83
N GLY A 186 -13.55 5.98 -40.24
CA GLY A 186 -12.67 6.92 -40.95
C GLY A 186 -11.61 7.50 -40.03
N VAL A 187 -11.96 7.81 -38.77
CA VAL A 187 -10.99 8.19 -37.74
C VAL A 187 -10.07 7.02 -37.43
N ARG A 188 -10.59 5.79 -37.28
CA ARG A 188 -9.78 4.58 -36.99
C ARG A 188 -8.66 4.40 -38.00
N GLU A 189 -8.97 4.54 -39.30
CA GLU A 189 -7.97 4.37 -40.35
C GLU A 189 -6.94 5.50 -40.35
N ARG A 190 -7.37 6.75 -40.13
CA ARG A 190 -6.43 7.88 -39.99
C ARG A 190 -5.50 7.71 -38.79
N ILE A 191 -6.03 7.22 -37.66
CA ILE A 191 -5.22 6.89 -36.48
C ILE A 191 -4.22 5.79 -36.85
N ARG A 192 -4.64 4.72 -37.50
CA ARG A 192 -3.76 3.59 -37.89
C ARG A 192 -2.61 4.04 -38.80
N LEU A 193 -2.87 4.97 -39.71
CA LEU A 193 -1.92 5.52 -40.68
C LEU A 193 -1.10 6.70 -40.14
N ALA A 194 -1.33 7.16 -38.92
CA ALA A 194 -0.57 8.26 -38.34
C ALA A 194 0.91 7.88 -38.21
N GLU A 195 1.80 8.82 -38.56
CA GLU A 195 3.25 8.59 -38.45
C GLU A 195 3.70 8.56 -36.99
N ARG A 196 3.07 9.37 -36.14
CA ARG A 196 3.48 9.55 -34.74
C ARG A 196 2.36 9.16 -33.77
N PRO A 197 2.68 8.50 -32.64
CA PRO A 197 1.71 8.20 -31.60
C PRO A 197 0.98 9.43 -31.05
N TYR A 198 1.66 10.58 -31.03
CA TYR A 198 1.06 11.86 -30.66
C TYR A 198 -0.10 12.25 -31.60
N ASP A 199 0.07 12.09 -32.91
CA ASP A 199 -0.94 12.42 -33.91
C ASP A 199 -2.13 11.45 -33.82
N ALA A 200 -1.86 10.15 -33.61
CA ALA A 200 -2.88 9.13 -33.33
C ALA A 200 -3.77 9.53 -32.14
N ARG A 201 -3.16 9.98 -31.03
CA ARG A 201 -3.89 10.47 -29.87
C ARG A 201 -4.71 11.70 -30.18
N LYS A 202 -4.10 12.71 -30.84
CA LYS A 202 -4.78 13.97 -31.17
C LYS A 202 -6.00 13.76 -32.06
N MET A 203 -5.88 12.92 -33.09
CA MET A 203 -7.03 12.55 -33.93
C MET A 203 -8.14 11.87 -33.14
N ALA A 204 -7.80 11.11 -32.11
CA ALA A 204 -8.77 10.42 -31.27
C ALA A 204 -9.46 11.36 -30.26
N GLU A 205 -8.84 12.46 -29.84
CA GLU A 205 -9.41 13.40 -28.84
C GLU A 205 -10.74 14.00 -29.30
N GLU A 206 -10.86 14.32 -30.59
CA GLU A 206 -12.05 14.93 -31.20
C GLU A 206 -13.10 13.89 -31.65
N ALA A 207 -12.76 12.60 -31.60
CA ALA A 207 -13.58 11.54 -32.16
C ALA A 207 -14.63 10.99 -31.18
N PRO A 208 -15.80 10.56 -31.67
CA PRO A 208 -16.82 9.96 -30.82
C PRO A 208 -16.30 8.65 -30.21
N ARG A 209 -16.40 8.51 -28.88
CA ARG A 209 -15.94 7.33 -28.16
C ARG A 209 -16.90 6.15 -28.30
N VAL A 210 -16.36 4.94 -28.19
CA VAL A 210 -17.17 3.73 -27.95
C VAL A 210 -17.92 3.86 -26.62
N ALA A 211 -19.15 3.36 -26.58
CA ALA A 211 -19.95 3.35 -25.36
C ALA A 211 -19.20 2.63 -24.22
N ASN A 212 -19.26 3.20 -23.01
CA ASN A 212 -18.60 2.67 -21.81
C ASN A 212 -17.07 2.50 -21.94
N TRP A 213 -16.42 3.25 -22.85
CA TRP A 213 -14.96 3.18 -23.03
C TRP A 213 -14.17 3.40 -21.74
N ALA A 214 -14.63 4.32 -20.88
CA ALA A 214 -13.94 4.62 -19.63
C ALA A 214 -13.80 3.40 -18.69
N GLN A 215 -14.80 2.51 -18.70
CA GLN A 215 -14.83 1.28 -17.94
C GLN A 215 -14.06 0.16 -18.65
N ALA A 216 -14.13 0.09 -19.98
CA ALA A 216 -13.50 -0.96 -20.78
C ALA A 216 -11.99 -0.74 -21.06
N ARG A 217 -11.51 0.51 -21.01
CA ARG A 217 -10.17 0.90 -21.49
C ARG A 217 -9.02 0.10 -20.86
N THR A 218 -9.13 -0.27 -19.58
CA THR A 218 -8.09 -1.05 -18.88
C THR A 218 -8.00 -2.47 -19.43
N ALA A 219 -9.13 -3.11 -19.71
CA ALA A 219 -9.15 -4.44 -20.31
C ALA A 219 -8.62 -4.41 -21.76
N VAL A 220 -8.98 -3.37 -22.52
CA VAL A 220 -8.45 -3.17 -23.88
C VAL A 220 -6.93 -2.98 -23.85
N MET A 221 -6.42 -2.13 -22.97
CA MET A 221 -4.97 -1.94 -22.80
C MET A 221 -4.27 -3.26 -22.41
N ALA A 222 -4.83 -4.02 -21.48
CA ALA A 222 -4.29 -5.33 -21.09
C ALA A 222 -4.17 -6.28 -22.29
N GLY A 223 -5.21 -6.37 -23.13
CA GLY A 223 -5.18 -7.19 -24.35
C GLY A 223 -4.11 -6.75 -25.35
N LEU A 224 -3.96 -5.43 -25.56
CA LEU A 224 -2.95 -4.88 -26.47
C LEU A 224 -1.52 -5.10 -25.97
N LEU A 225 -1.29 -4.97 -24.66
CA LEU A 225 0.00 -5.23 -24.07
C LEU A 225 0.35 -6.72 -24.16
N ARG A 226 -0.60 -7.64 -23.90
CA ARG A 226 -0.39 -9.08 -24.13
C ARG A 226 0.01 -9.35 -25.58
N ALA A 227 -0.74 -8.79 -26.55
CA ALA A 227 -0.40 -8.91 -27.96
C ALA A 227 1.02 -8.41 -28.27
N LYS A 228 1.43 -7.26 -27.70
CA LYS A 228 2.80 -6.73 -27.85
C LYS A 228 3.85 -7.74 -27.37
N TYR A 229 3.74 -8.26 -26.15
CA TYR A 229 4.79 -9.12 -25.61
C TYR A 229 4.75 -10.56 -26.16
N ASP A 230 3.58 -11.04 -26.58
CA ASP A 230 3.44 -12.34 -27.27
C ASP A 230 4.05 -12.29 -28.69
N GLN A 231 3.85 -11.19 -29.41
CA GLN A 231 4.35 -11.02 -30.78
C GLN A 231 5.82 -10.56 -30.83
N HIS A 232 6.36 -10.02 -29.74
CA HIS A 232 7.73 -9.49 -29.68
C HIS A 232 8.56 -10.12 -28.55
N PRO A 233 9.10 -11.36 -28.74
CA PRO A 233 9.83 -12.07 -27.69
C PRO A 233 11.03 -11.31 -27.12
N ARG A 234 11.72 -10.48 -27.92
CA ARG A 234 12.82 -9.65 -27.42
C ARG A 234 12.34 -8.62 -26.40
N LEU A 235 11.17 -8.03 -26.59
CA LEU A 235 10.58 -7.09 -25.63
C LEU A 235 10.06 -7.81 -24.39
N ALA A 236 9.57 -9.04 -24.54
CA ALA A 236 9.19 -9.88 -23.42
C ALA A 236 10.40 -10.18 -22.51
N GLU A 237 11.59 -10.43 -23.08
CA GLU A 237 12.81 -10.61 -22.28
C GLU A 237 13.24 -9.32 -21.56
N VAL A 238 13.07 -8.13 -22.18
CA VAL A 238 13.31 -6.86 -21.49
C VAL A 238 12.36 -6.70 -20.29
N LEU A 239 11.07 -7.04 -20.46
CA LEU A 239 10.09 -6.98 -19.38
C LEU A 239 10.41 -7.99 -18.26
N LEU A 240 10.75 -9.24 -18.61
CA LEU A 240 11.15 -10.27 -17.64
C LEU A 240 12.43 -9.87 -16.88
N GLY A 241 13.37 -9.19 -17.55
CA GLY A 241 14.59 -8.67 -16.96
C GLY A 241 14.37 -7.65 -15.83
N THR A 242 13.15 -7.12 -15.67
CA THR A 242 12.80 -6.25 -14.55
C THR A 242 12.65 -6.99 -13.21
N GLY A 243 12.68 -8.33 -13.21
CA GLY A 243 12.55 -9.15 -12.01
C GLY A 243 11.20 -8.95 -11.34
N ASP A 244 11.15 -8.91 -10.01
CA ASP A 244 9.92 -8.62 -9.26
C ASP A 244 9.78 -7.14 -8.88
N SER A 245 10.65 -6.27 -9.42
CA SER A 245 10.62 -4.84 -9.10
C SER A 245 9.31 -4.18 -9.54
N PRO A 246 8.70 -3.30 -8.73
CA PRO A 246 7.54 -2.51 -9.15
C PRO A 246 7.88 -1.63 -10.37
N LEU A 247 6.91 -1.42 -11.24
CA LEU A 247 7.06 -0.66 -12.48
C LEU A 247 6.29 0.65 -12.41
N GLY A 248 7.00 1.78 -12.42
CA GLY A 248 6.40 3.11 -12.45
C GLY A 248 6.37 3.70 -13.85
N TYR A 249 5.21 3.72 -14.50
CA TYR A 249 5.06 4.27 -15.86
C TYR A 249 4.87 5.79 -15.83
N GLY A 250 5.86 6.55 -16.31
CA GLY A 250 5.84 8.01 -16.38
C GLY A 250 5.05 8.58 -17.55
N GLY A 251 4.76 9.88 -17.48
CA GLY A 251 4.04 10.66 -18.49
C GLY A 251 3.29 11.82 -17.83
N VAL A 252 2.66 12.68 -18.64
CA VAL A 252 2.09 13.96 -18.15
C VAL A 252 0.58 14.09 -18.30
N ASP A 253 -0.11 13.18 -19.00
CA ASP A 253 -1.49 13.45 -19.43
C ASP A 253 -2.54 12.44 -18.93
N SER A 254 -2.26 11.63 -17.89
CA SER A 254 -3.27 10.72 -17.36
C SER A 254 -2.96 10.15 -15.97
N ASP A 255 -3.65 10.64 -14.95
CA ASP A 255 -3.63 10.03 -13.61
C ASP A 255 -4.13 8.57 -13.60
N HIS A 256 -4.86 8.13 -14.62
CA HIS A 256 -5.26 6.72 -14.74
C HIS A 256 -4.08 5.86 -15.18
N TRP A 257 -3.36 6.25 -16.23
CA TRP A 257 -2.33 5.40 -16.84
C TRP A 257 -0.95 5.53 -16.20
N VAL A 258 -0.59 6.73 -15.76
CA VAL A 258 0.79 7.05 -15.35
C VAL A 258 0.92 7.14 -13.83
N THR A 259 2.16 7.05 -13.35
CA THR A 259 2.55 7.37 -11.98
C THR A 259 2.78 8.87 -11.84
N HIS A 260 2.30 9.46 -10.75
CA HIS A 260 2.49 10.88 -10.42
C HIS A 260 2.51 11.04 -8.90
N GLY A 261 3.67 10.80 -8.28
CA GLY A 261 3.77 10.70 -6.81
C GLY A 261 2.72 9.74 -6.24
N GLU A 262 1.92 10.23 -5.30
CA GLU A 262 0.83 9.46 -4.66
C GLU A 262 -0.51 9.49 -5.43
N THR A 263 -0.66 10.36 -6.45
CA THR A 263 -1.96 10.62 -7.10
C THR A 263 -2.19 9.80 -8.37
N GLY A 264 -1.12 9.40 -9.05
CA GLY A 264 -1.20 8.58 -10.27
C GLY A 264 -1.50 7.12 -9.97
N ARG A 265 -2.52 6.55 -10.63
CA ARG A 265 -2.94 5.15 -10.46
C ARG A 265 -2.01 4.14 -11.11
N ASN A 266 -1.13 4.57 -12.01
CA ASN A 266 -0.09 3.73 -12.62
C ASN A 266 -0.64 2.43 -13.25
N TRP A 267 -1.78 2.48 -13.93
CA TRP A 267 -2.37 1.27 -14.51
C TRP A 267 -1.49 0.61 -15.57
N VAL A 268 -0.67 1.36 -16.31
CA VAL A 268 0.26 0.73 -17.27
C VAL A 268 1.32 -0.09 -16.54
N GLY A 269 1.95 0.45 -15.50
CA GLY A 269 2.93 -0.28 -14.68
C GLY A 269 2.35 -1.58 -14.12
N ARG A 270 1.18 -1.50 -13.49
CA ARG A 270 0.46 -2.66 -12.93
C ARG A 270 0.10 -3.73 -13.97
N LEU A 271 -0.34 -3.30 -15.16
CA LEU A 271 -0.63 -4.24 -16.25
C LEU A 271 0.64 -4.93 -16.77
N LEU A 272 1.77 -4.20 -16.81
CA LEU A 272 3.05 -4.78 -17.21
C LEU A 272 3.58 -5.77 -16.16
N GLU A 273 3.40 -5.50 -14.87
CA GLU A 273 3.70 -6.47 -13.79
C GLU A 273 2.85 -7.75 -13.93
N LEU A 274 1.55 -7.61 -14.21
CA LEU A 274 0.67 -8.75 -14.48
C LEU A 274 1.17 -9.56 -15.69
N ILE A 275 1.44 -8.90 -16.82
CA ILE A 275 1.88 -9.58 -18.05
C ILE A 275 3.26 -10.22 -17.86
N ARG A 276 4.16 -9.58 -17.11
CA ARG A 276 5.44 -10.17 -16.69
C ARG A 276 5.22 -11.47 -15.93
N SER A 277 4.28 -11.46 -14.97
CA SER A 277 3.91 -12.67 -14.22
C SER A 277 3.31 -13.76 -15.12
N GLU A 278 2.42 -13.40 -16.05
CA GLU A 278 1.85 -14.33 -17.04
C GLU A 278 2.94 -14.94 -17.95
N LEU A 279 3.94 -14.15 -18.37
CA LEU A 279 5.09 -14.63 -19.14
C LEU A 279 5.97 -15.56 -18.31
N GLN A 280 6.24 -15.22 -17.05
CA GLN A 280 7.05 -16.03 -16.15
C GLN A 280 6.38 -17.36 -15.80
N ALA A 281 5.07 -17.37 -15.59
CA ALA A 281 4.28 -18.57 -15.38
C ALA A 281 4.38 -19.51 -16.60
N ARG A 282 4.18 -18.98 -17.82
CA ARG A 282 4.37 -19.73 -19.07
C ARG A 282 5.78 -20.28 -19.22
N ARG A 283 6.81 -19.46 -18.94
CA ARG A 283 8.23 -19.88 -18.97
C ARG A 283 8.54 -20.98 -17.97
N SER A 284 7.85 -20.98 -16.83
CA SER A 284 8.00 -21.96 -15.75
C SER A 284 7.08 -23.19 -15.89
N GLY A 285 6.26 -23.26 -16.94
CA GLY A 285 5.29 -24.34 -17.13
C GLY A 285 4.12 -24.33 -16.12
N ILE A 286 3.88 -23.21 -15.45
CA ILE A 286 2.76 -23.03 -14.53
C ILE A 286 1.52 -22.65 -15.34
N ALA A 287 0.49 -23.48 -15.27
CA ALA A 287 -0.78 -23.22 -15.94
C ALA A 287 -1.52 -22.07 -15.24
N LEU A 288 -1.93 -21.06 -16.02
CA LEU A 288 -2.84 -20.03 -15.56
C LEU A 288 -4.28 -20.58 -15.63
N PRO A 289 -5.11 -20.36 -14.59
CA PRO A 289 -6.49 -20.84 -14.54
C PRO A 289 -7.43 -20.13 -15.52
#